data_AF-A0A7W3QP18-F1
#
_entry.id   AF-A0A7W3QP18-F1
#
_cell.length_a   1.000
_cell.length_b   1.000
_cell.length_c   1.000
_cell.angle_alpha   90.00
_cell.angle_beta   90.00
_cell.angle_gamma   90.00
#
_symmetry.space_group_name_H-M   'P 1'
#
loop_
_entity.id
_entity.type
_entity.pdbx_description
1 polymer ?
#
loop_
_entity_poly.entity_id
_entity_poly.type
_entity_poly.pdbx_seq_one_letter_code
_entity_poly.pdbx_strand_id
1 'polypeptide(L)'
;MGAAPSAAPPAGDPAHSLEPVPPAARGSTAAHRFWIWSGANIAPINWVLGAQTADWHVSRRAISYGAGAFATVLTILLIFQEDFAHTLDAWLAGLVTSVVPWAAVMAVHFYVVKRRNVDIDALYDPPGRSRLGDFRWDGLAAFALSAAATWCFQHGVPAALRGPAARALGGVDLSWLAGTVVAGGLYLLLSSRRKGTLA
;
A
#
# COMPACT_ATOMS: atom_id res chain seq x y z
N MET A 1 63.09 -0.25 14.75
CA MET A 1 62.50 1.07 15.04
C MET A 1 61.00 0.89 15.07
N GLY A 2 60.40 0.89 16.26
CA GLY A 2 59.06 0.37 16.52
C GLY A 2 57.94 1.24 15.96
N ALA A 3 56.97 0.62 15.29
CA ALA A 3 55.74 1.28 14.86
C ALA A 3 54.92 1.64 16.10
N ALA A 4 54.53 2.92 16.20
CA ALA A 4 53.66 3.41 17.26
C ALA A 4 52.28 2.71 17.20
N PRO A 5 51.64 2.41 18.35
CA PRO A 5 50.32 1.80 18.36
C PRO A 5 49.30 2.77 17.78
N SER A 6 48.53 2.31 16.78
CA SER A 6 47.38 3.02 16.24
C SER A 6 46.40 3.32 17.38
N ALA A 7 46.14 4.60 17.63
CA ALA A 7 45.16 5.03 18.62
C ALA A 7 43.79 4.40 18.32
N ALA A 8 43.19 3.77 19.33
CA ALA A 8 41.83 3.26 19.24
C ALA A 8 40.87 4.42 18.93
N PRO A 9 39.82 4.20 18.12
CA PRO A 9 38.81 5.23 17.86
C PRO A 9 38.22 5.74 19.19
N PRO A 10 37.89 7.04 19.31
CA PRO A 10 37.34 7.61 20.53
C PRO A 10 36.07 6.84 20.91
N ALA A 11 36.00 6.40 22.18
CA ALA A 11 34.82 5.73 22.71
C ALA A 11 33.61 6.65 22.54
N GLY A 12 32.63 6.20 21.75
CA GLY A 12 31.38 6.93 21.54
C GLY A 12 30.71 7.21 22.88
N ASP A 13 30.09 8.40 22.98
CA ASP A 13 29.37 8.85 24.18
C ASP A 13 28.44 7.74 24.73
N PRO A 14 28.68 7.25 25.97
CA PRO A 14 27.88 6.18 26.58
C PRO A 14 26.41 6.59 26.78
N ALA A 15 26.10 7.89 26.69
CA ALA A 15 24.73 8.38 26.73
C ALA A 15 23.89 7.95 25.50
N HIS A 16 24.51 7.49 24.41
CA HIS A 16 23.84 7.03 23.19
C HIS A 16 24.28 5.61 22.75
N SER A 17 24.81 4.79 23.67
CA SER A 17 25.03 3.37 23.42
C SER A 17 23.74 2.57 23.72
N LEU A 18 23.25 1.82 22.72
CA LEU A 18 22.15 0.88 22.86
C LEU A 18 22.59 -0.33 23.72
N GLU A 19 22.65 -0.15 25.04
CA GLU A 19 22.97 -1.26 25.93
C GLU A 19 21.82 -2.29 25.98
N PRO A 20 22.12 -3.60 26.05
CA PRO A 20 21.09 -4.63 26.17
C PRO A 20 20.23 -4.42 27.41
N VAL A 21 18.89 -4.43 27.23
CA VAL A 21 17.94 -4.22 28.33
C VAL A 21 18.19 -5.24 29.46
N PRO A 22 18.41 -4.77 30.71
CA PRO A 22 18.66 -5.61 31.87
C PRO A 22 17.55 -6.65 32.07
N PRO A 23 17.86 -7.89 32.49
CA PRO A 23 16.85 -8.94 32.69
C PRO A 23 15.73 -8.53 33.65
N ALA A 24 16.05 -7.74 34.68
CA ALA A 24 15.10 -7.23 35.66
C ALA A 24 14.07 -6.23 35.07
N ALA A 25 14.38 -5.58 33.94
CA ALA A 25 13.49 -4.64 33.26
C ALA A 25 12.63 -5.30 32.17
N ARG A 26 12.80 -6.61 31.90
CA ARG A 26 12.05 -7.33 30.86
C ARG A 26 10.66 -7.73 31.37
N GLY A 27 9.72 -6.79 31.34
CA GLY A 27 8.32 -7.02 31.74
C GLY A 27 7.47 -7.77 30.70
N SER A 28 7.89 -7.82 29.43
CA SER A 28 7.11 -8.45 28.35
C SER A 28 7.40 -9.95 28.25
N THR A 29 6.37 -10.78 28.45
CA THR A 29 6.42 -12.21 28.11
C THR A 29 6.63 -12.43 26.60
N ALA A 30 7.03 -13.64 26.20
CA ALA A 30 7.14 -14.02 24.80
C ALA A 30 5.81 -13.84 24.04
N ALA A 31 4.68 -14.14 24.70
CA ALA A 31 3.35 -13.91 24.15
C ALA A 31 3.06 -12.42 23.90
N HIS A 32 3.44 -11.52 24.81
CA HIS A 32 3.26 -10.08 24.61
C HIS A 32 4.06 -9.58 23.39
N ARG A 33 5.32 -9.99 23.26
CA ARG A 33 6.16 -9.61 22.10
C ARG A 33 5.62 -10.17 20.79
N PHE A 34 5.15 -11.42 20.80
CA PHE A 34 4.49 -12.03 19.65
C PHE A 34 3.24 -11.24 19.24
N TRP A 35 2.37 -10.87 20.18
CA TRP A 35 1.14 -10.13 19.86
C TRP A 35 1.40 -8.67 19.43
N ILE A 36 2.42 -8.02 19.95
CA ILE A 36 2.84 -6.68 19.48
C ILE A 36 3.35 -6.77 18.03
N TRP A 37 4.23 -7.72 17.74
CA TRP A 37 4.75 -7.95 16.39
C TRP A 37 3.63 -8.35 15.41
N SER A 38 2.80 -9.31 15.81
CA SER A 38 1.67 -9.84 15.05
C SER A 38 0.63 -8.75 14.78
N GLY A 39 0.27 -7.95 15.78
CA GLY A 39 -0.66 -6.82 15.61
C GLY A 39 -0.16 -5.78 14.59
N ALA A 40 1.13 -5.45 14.63
CA ALA A 40 1.75 -4.50 13.70
C ALA A 40 1.85 -5.03 12.26
N ASN A 41 2.14 -6.32 12.07
CA ASN A 41 2.32 -6.91 10.74
C ASN A 41 1.02 -7.39 10.08
N ILE A 42 0.06 -7.87 10.88
CA ILE A 42 -1.18 -8.47 10.34
C ILE A 42 -2.23 -7.38 10.08
N ALA A 43 -2.19 -6.27 10.81
CA ALA A 43 -3.16 -5.18 10.76
C ALA A 43 -4.62 -5.68 10.59
N PRO A 44 -5.11 -6.59 11.45
CA PRO A 44 -6.37 -7.32 11.24
C PRO A 44 -7.57 -6.38 11.13
N ILE A 45 -7.47 -5.18 11.69
CA ILE A 45 -8.47 -4.11 11.55
C ILE A 45 -8.71 -3.75 10.08
N ASN A 46 -7.66 -3.59 9.27
CA ASN A 46 -7.80 -3.19 7.87
C ASN A 46 -8.48 -4.29 7.04
N TRP A 47 -8.09 -5.55 7.27
CA TRP A 47 -8.68 -6.70 6.59
C TRP A 47 -10.13 -6.94 6.98
N VAL A 48 -10.43 -6.84 8.27
CA VAL A 48 -11.79 -7.00 8.79
C VAL A 48 -12.68 -5.85 8.35
N LEU A 49 -12.18 -4.62 8.32
CA LEU A 49 -12.90 -3.46 7.80
C LEU A 49 -13.16 -3.61 6.30
N GLY A 50 -12.15 -4.00 5.52
CA GLY A 50 -12.30 -4.26 4.08
C GLY A 50 -13.36 -5.32 3.77
N ALA A 51 -13.33 -6.44 4.50
CA ALA A 51 -14.35 -7.48 4.36
C ALA A 51 -15.76 -6.97 4.72
N GLN A 52 -15.89 -6.17 5.78
CA GLN A 52 -17.18 -5.58 6.16
C GLN A 52 -17.67 -4.55 5.14
N THR A 53 -16.78 -3.74 4.56
CA THR A 53 -17.15 -2.79 3.49
C THR A 53 -17.60 -3.50 2.22
N ALA A 54 -17.14 -4.73 1.98
CA ALA A 54 -17.59 -5.58 0.89
C ALA A 54 -18.85 -6.41 1.25
N ASP A 55 -19.46 -6.15 2.41
CA ASP A 55 -20.58 -6.90 2.99
C ASP A 55 -20.31 -8.41 3.13
N TRP A 56 -19.05 -8.77 3.34
CA TRP A 56 -18.65 -10.16 3.48
C TRP A 56 -18.84 -10.64 4.93
N HIS A 57 -19.87 -11.44 5.16
CA HIS A 57 -20.20 -12.02 6.48
C HIS A 57 -19.26 -13.16 6.95
N VAL A 58 -17.96 -13.06 6.68
CA VAL A 58 -16.98 -14.03 7.21
C VAL A 58 -16.63 -13.69 8.66
N SER A 59 -16.42 -14.72 9.48
CA SER A 59 -16.02 -14.53 10.87
C SER A 59 -14.74 -13.70 10.96
N ARG A 60 -14.75 -12.66 11.81
CA ARG A 60 -13.60 -11.76 12.04
C ARG A 60 -12.33 -12.53 12.42
N ARG A 61 -12.50 -13.65 13.12
CA ARG A 61 -11.42 -14.57 13.52
C ARG A 61 -10.78 -15.25 12.30
N ALA A 62 -11.58 -15.78 11.37
CA ALA A 62 -11.05 -16.41 10.17
C ALA A 62 -10.27 -15.41 9.29
N ILE A 63 -10.79 -14.18 9.12
CA ILE A 63 -10.09 -13.11 8.38
C ILE A 63 -8.75 -12.78 9.06
N SER A 64 -8.76 -12.62 10.38
CA SER A 64 -7.56 -12.27 11.14
C SER A 64 -6.51 -13.38 11.08
N TYR A 65 -6.92 -14.65 11.20
CA TYR A 65 -6.00 -15.78 11.06
C TYR A 65 -5.50 -15.97 9.63
N GLY A 66 -6.34 -15.74 8.62
CA GLY A 66 -5.94 -15.80 7.22
C GLY A 66 -4.91 -14.73 6.86
N ALA A 67 -5.18 -13.47 7.21
CA ALA A 67 -4.24 -12.37 7.06
C ALA A 67 -2.93 -12.64 7.83
N GLY A 68 -3.04 -13.24 9.02
CA GLY A 68 -1.90 -13.62 9.84
C GLY A 68 -1.01 -14.68 9.23
N ALA A 69 -1.61 -15.75 8.73
CA ALA A 69 -0.90 -16.80 8.01
C ALA A 69 -0.22 -16.21 6.76
N PHE A 70 -0.91 -15.38 6.00
CA PHE A 70 -0.36 -14.72 4.82
C PHE A 70 0.85 -13.84 5.15
N ALA A 71 0.73 -12.95 6.15
CA ALA A 71 1.84 -12.09 6.57
C ALA A 71 3.04 -12.89 7.10
N THR A 72 2.79 -13.99 7.81
CA THR A 72 3.83 -14.89 8.30
C THR A 72 4.55 -15.58 7.15
N VAL A 73 3.82 -16.12 6.17
CA VAL A 73 4.39 -16.74 4.97
C VAL A 73 5.21 -15.71 4.19
N LEU A 74 4.69 -14.51 3.97
CA LEU A 74 5.42 -13.43 3.29
C LEU A 74 6.71 -13.06 4.04
N THR A 75 6.65 -12.98 5.36
CA THR A 75 7.83 -12.71 6.20
C THR A 75 8.87 -13.81 6.06
N ILE A 76 8.46 -15.07 6.13
CA ILE A 76 9.34 -16.23 5.95
C ILE A 76 9.98 -16.16 4.56
N LEU A 77 9.18 -15.91 3.51
CA LEU A 77 9.70 -15.78 2.14
C LEU A 77 10.74 -14.66 2.02
N LEU A 78 10.50 -13.50 2.64
CA LEU A 78 11.44 -12.37 2.65
C LEU A 78 12.73 -12.68 3.42
N ILE A 79 12.67 -13.45 4.51
CA ILE A 79 13.84 -13.85 5.29
C ILE A 79 14.80 -14.74 4.49
N PHE A 80 14.24 -15.59 3.61
CA PHE A 80 15.03 -16.53 2.81
C PHE A 80 15.50 -15.96 1.47
N GLN A 81 15.27 -14.68 1.18
CA GLN A 81 15.80 -14.04 -0.03
C GLN A 81 17.27 -13.65 0.14
N GLU A 82 18.12 -14.08 -0.79
CA GLU A 82 19.55 -13.75 -0.80
C GLU A 82 19.80 -12.27 -1.18
N ASP A 83 18.95 -11.69 -2.03
CA ASP A 83 18.98 -10.28 -2.41
C ASP A 83 17.70 -9.57 -1.93
N PHE A 84 17.74 -9.14 -0.67
CA PHE A 84 16.64 -8.41 -0.05
C PHE A 84 16.37 -7.07 -0.74
N ALA A 85 17.41 -6.34 -1.15
CA ALA A 85 17.26 -5.02 -1.76
C ALA A 85 16.48 -5.11 -3.08
N HIS A 86 16.82 -6.10 -3.91
CA HIS A 86 16.14 -6.35 -5.17
C HIS A 86 14.69 -6.80 -4.98
N THR A 87 14.44 -7.68 -4.02
CA THR A 87 13.08 -8.15 -3.71
C THR A 87 12.20 -7.03 -3.16
N LEU A 88 12.75 -6.22 -2.26
CA LEU A 88 12.06 -5.08 -1.68
C LEU A 88 11.73 -4.03 -2.76
N ASP A 89 12.67 -3.73 -3.66
CA ASP A 89 12.44 -2.80 -4.77
C ASP A 89 11.29 -3.27 -5.67
N ALA A 90 11.30 -4.54 -6.09
CA ALA A 90 10.22 -5.12 -6.89
C ALA A 90 8.86 -5.07 -6.17
N TRP A 91 8.84 -5.31 -4.85
CA TRP A 91 7.62 -5.26 -4.05
C TRP A 91 7.10 -3.83 -3.88
N LEU A 92 7.97 -2.87 -3.58
CA LEU A 92 7.62 -1.45 -3.48
C LEU A 92 7.10 -0.92 -4.81
N ALA A 93 7.72 -1.31 -5.93
CA ALA A 93 7.23 -0.99 -7.27
C ALA A 93 5.81 -1.54 -7.51
N GLY A 94 5.52 -2.75 -7.04
CA GLY A 94 4.18 -3.34 -7.06
C GLY A 94 3.15 -2.55 -6.25
N LEU A 95 3.52 -2.13 -5.03
CA LEU A 95 2.64 -1.31 -4.19
C LEU A 95 2.32 0.04 -4.82
N VAL A 96 3.34 0.75 -5.31
CA VAL A 96 3.19 2.06 -5.97
C VAL A 96 2.22 1.95 -7.15
N THR A 97 2.28 0.84 -7.88
CA THR A 97 1.44 0.59 -9.06
C THR A 97 -0.06 0.60 -8.74
N SER A 98 -0.44 0.18 -7.54
CA SER A 98 -1.85 0.13 -7.11
C SER A 98 -2.26 1.34 -6.28
N VAL A 99 -1.35 1.86 -5.43
CA VAL A 99 -1.64 2.98 -4.53
C VAL A 99 -1.78 4.30 -5.30
N VAL A 100 -0.97 4.53 -6.33
CA VAL A 100 -1.01 5.77 -7.13
C VAL A 100 -2.34 5.95 -7.86
N PRO A 101 -2.86 4.97 -8.63
CA PRO A 101 -4.18 5.06 -9.25
C PRO A 101 -5.30 5.34 -8.24
N TRP A 102 -5.29 4.66 -7.10
CA TRP A 102 -6.28 4.84 -6.04
C TRP A 102 -6.23 6.27 -5.48
N ALA A 103 -5.04 6.75 -5.12
CA ALA A 103 -4.86 8.09 -4.58
C ALA A 103 -5.27 9.17 -5.58
N ALA A 104 -4.96 8.99 -6.87
CA ALA A 104 -5.34 9.91 -7.93
C ALA A 104 -6.87 10.00 -8.11
N VAL A 105 -7.57 8.86 -8.19
CA VAL A 105 -9.05 8.84 -8.26
C VAL A 105 -9.66 9.51 -7.04
N MET A 106 -9.16 9.22 -5.83
CA MET A 106 -9.67 9.80 -4.59
C MET A 106 -9.43 11.32 -4.51
N ALA A 107 -8.23 11.78 -4.87
CA ALA A 107 -7.88 13.19 -4.88
C ALA A 107 -8.78 13.97 -5.85
N VAL A 108 -8.94 13.47 -7.07
CA VAL A 108 -9.82 14.08 -8.08
C VAL A 108 -11.27 14.06 -7.63
N HIS A 109 -11.74 12.96 -7.04
CA HIS A 109 -13.10 12.88 -6.53
C HIS A 109 -13.36 13.93 -5.45
N PHE A 110 -12.49 14.01 -4.45
CA PHE A 110 -12.67 14.87 -3.30
C PHE A 110 -12.48 16.36 -3.64
N TYR A 111 -11.39 16.70 -4.34
CA TYR A 111 -11.04 18.10 -4.60
C TYR A 111 -11.73 18.70 -5.83
N VAL A 112 -11.96 17.90 -6.89
CA VAL A 112 -12.51 18.43 -8.16
C VAL A 112 -13.99 18.12 -8.31
N VAL A 113 -14.41 16.87 -8.12
CA VAL A 113 -15.80 16.45 -8.37
C VAL A 113 -16.74 16.91 -7.25
N LYS A 114 -16.35 16.66 -5.99
CA LYS A 114 -17.12 17.04 -4.79
C LYS A 114 -16.72 18.39 -4.22
N ARG A 115 -15.57 18.95 -4.63
CA ARG A 115 -15.07 20.26 -4.15
C ARG A 115 -15.10 20.39 -2.63
N ARG A 116 -14.67 19.34 -1.92
CA ARG A 116 -14.70 19.21 -0.44
C ARG A 116 -16.10 19.21 0.20
N ASN A 117 -17.17 19.15 -0.59
CA ASN A 117 -18.55 19.03 -0.12
C ASN A 117 -19.02 17.57 -0.23
N VAL A 118 -18.74 16.78 0.80
CA VAL A 118 -19.15 15.37 0.89
C VAL A 118 -20.27 15.26 1.91
N ASP A 119 -21.38 14.65 1.51
CA ASP A 119 -22.49 14.30 2.40
C ASP A 119 -22.03 13.12 3.28
N ILE A 120 -21.69 13.44 4.54
CA ILE A 120 -21.18 12.47 5.51
C ILE A 120 -22.29 11.47 5.88
N ASP A 121 -23.52 11.93 6.02
CA ASP A 121 -24.65 11.08 6.41
C ASP A 121 -24.91 10.01 5.35
N ALA A 122 -24.82 10.39 4.07
CA ALA A 122 -24.97 9.45 2.96
C ALA A 122 -23.86 8.37 2.88
N LEU A 123 -22.71 8.59 3.50
CA LEU A 123 -21.64 7.57 3.58
C LEU A 123 -21.96 6.45 4.59
N TYR A 124 -22.86 6.71 5.54
CA TYR A 124 -23.29 5.73 6.56
C TYR A 124 -24.62 5.06 6.22
N ASP A 125 -25.22 5.39 5.06
CA ASP A 125 -26.42 4.71 4.59
C ASP A 125 -26.13 3.20 4.40
N PRO A 126 -27.07 2.30 4.79
CA PRO A 126 -26.85 0.86 4.68
C PRO A 126 -26.70 0.40 3.21
N PRO A 127 -25.91 -0.68 2.97
CA PRO A 127 -25.71 -1.25 1.63
C PRO A 127 -27.04 -1.55 0.94
N GLY A 128 -27.16 -1.25 -0.36
CA GLY A 128 -28.37 -1.44 -1.15
C GLY A 128 -29.43 -0.34 -0.98
N ARG A 129 -29.29 0.54 0.03
CA ARG A 129 -30.14 1.74 0.22
C ARG A 129 -29.34 3.05 0.16
N SER A 130 -28.04 2.97 -0.09
CA SER A 130 -27.20 4.17 -0.15
C SER A 130 -27.63 5.10 -1.27
N ARG A 131 -27.86 6.38 -0.90
CA ARG A 131 -28.12 7.47 -1.84
C ARG A 131 -26.98 7.67 -2.84
N LEU A 132 -25.77 7.19 -2.54
CA LEU A 132 -24.59 7.31 -3.39
C LEU A 132 -24.39 6.12 -4.35
N GLY A 133 -25.19 5.05 -4.18
CA GLY A 133 -25.03 3.77 -4.86
C GLY A 133 -23.83 2.98 -4.35
N ASP A 134 -23.99 1.66 -4.21
CA ASP A 134 -22.96 0.81 -3.60
C ASP A 134 -21.67 0.74 -4.44
N PHE A 135 -21.81 0.81 -5.77
CA PHE A 135 -20.69 0.76 -6.70
C PHE A 135 -20.66 1.95 -7.65
N ARG A 136 -19.53 2.65 -7.65
CA ARG A 136 -19.26 3.72 -8.61
C ARG A 136 -18.36 3.20 -9.73
N TRP A 137 -19.00 2.62 -10.74
CA TRP A 137 -18.34 2.06 -11.92
C TRP A 137 -17.36 3.01 -12.61
N ASP A 138 -17.63 4.33 -12.62
CA ASP A 138 -16.70 5.33 -13.17
C ASP A 138 -15.35 5.31 -12.43
N GLY A 139 -15.38 5.17 -11.10
CA GLY A 139 -14.19 5.07 -10.26
C GLY A 139 -13.48 3.76 -10.44
N LEU A 140 -14.22 2.65 -10.51
CA LEU A 140 -13.65 1.32 -10.71
C LEU A 140 -12.99 1.19 -12.10
N ALA A 141 -13.63 1.71 -13.14
CA ALA A 141 -13.09 1.74 -14.50
C ALA A 141 -11.85 2.63 -14.58
N ALA A 142 -11.88 3.82 -13.96
CA ALA A 142 -10.72 4.70 -13.91
C ALA A 142 -9.53 4.06 -13.18
N PHE A 143 -9.80 3.38 -12.07
CA PHE A 143 -8.78 2.64 -11.31
C PHE A 143 -8.20 1.48 -12.13
N ALA A 144 -9.03 0.64 -12.73
CA ALA A 144 -8.59 -0.53 -13.50
C ALA A 144 -7.79 -0.13 -14.74
N LEU A 145 -8.28 0.86 -15.51
CA LEU A 145 -7.59 1.34 -16.70
C LEU A 145 -6.31 2.10 -16.36
N SER A 146 -6.28 2.79 -15.22
CA SER A 146 -5.04 3.36 -14.71
C SER A 146 -4.04 2.29 -14.30
N ALA A 147 -4.44 1.22 -13.61
CA ALA A 147 -3.53 0.13 -13.25
C ALA A 147 -2.91 -0.52 -14.49
N ALA A 148 -3.73 -0.73 -15.54
CA ALA A 148 -3.24 -1.22 -16.83
C ALA A 148 -2.25 -0.25 -17.50
N ALA A 149 -2.53 1.06 -17.45
CA ALA A 149 -1.62 2.08 -17.98
C ALA A 149 -0.30 2.13 -17.19
N THR A 150 -0.36 2.13 -15.86
CA THR A 150 0.81 2.08 -14.99
C THR A 150 1.68 0.88 -15.34
N TRP A 151 1.09 -0.31 -15.45
CA TRP A 151 1.82 -1.52 -15.86
C TRP A 151 2.46 -1.39 -17.26
N CYS A 152 1.77 -0.78 -18.22
CA CYS A 152 2.30 -0.59 -19.58
C CYS A 152 3.55 0.33 -19.63
N PHE A 153 3.66 1.29 -18.70
CA PHE A 153 4.78 2.22 -18.60
C PHE A 153 5.76 1.86 -17.47
N GLN A 154 5.54 0.75 -16.77
CA GLN A 154 6.38 0.29 -15.67
C GLN A 154 7.64 -0.39 -16.20
N HIS A 155 8.78 0.00 -15.64
CA HIS A 155 10.05 -0.66 -15.86
C HIS A 155 10.37 -1.60 -14.69
N GLY A 156 9.48 -2.58 -14.46
CA GLY A 156 9.59 -3.51 -13.34
C GLY A 156 10.58 -4.65 -13.59
N VAL A 157 11.04 -5.26 -12.50
CA VAL A 157 11.79 -6.53 -12.47
C VAL A 157 10.85 -7.60 -11.89
N PRO A 158 10.62 -8.77 -12.52
CA PRO A 158 11.37 -9.41 -13.61
C PRO A 158 11.10 -8.83 -15.01
N ALA A 159 12.00 -9.10 -15.97
CA ALA A 159 11.90 -8.66 -17.36
C ALA A 159 10.57 -9.02 -18.07
N ALA A 160 9.85 -10.02 -17.56
CA ALA A 160 8.52 -10.42 -18.01
C ALA A 160 7.41 -9.42 -17.67
N LEU A 161 7.54 -8.68 -16.56
CA LEU A 161 6.55 -7.67 -16.13
C LEU A 161 6.82 -6.28 -16.70
N ARG A 162 7.88 -6.09 -17.50
CA ARG A 162 8.14 -4.83 -18.19
C ARG A 162 7.02 -4.53 -19.18
N GLY A 163 6.44 -3.35 -19.08
CA GLY A 163 5.42 -2.89 -20.00
C GLY A 163 5.98 -2.64 -21.41
N PRO A 164 5.18 -2.82 -22.47
CA PRO A 164 5.62 -2.62 -23.85
C PRO A 164 6.08 -1.18 -24.12
N ALA A 165 5.48 -0.18 -23.48
CA ALA A 165 5.86 1.23 -23.67
C ALA A 165 7.18 1.58 -22.95
N ALA A 166 7.44 0.99 -21.77
CA ALA A 166 8.72 1.16 -21.06
C ALA A 166 9.92 0.61 -21.85
N ARG A 167 9.71 -0.46 -22.64
CA ARG A 167 10.74 -1.00 -23.56
C ARG A 167 11.05 -0.04 -24.71
N ALA A 168 10.05 0.66 -25.22
CA ALA A 168 10.22 1.61 -26.32
C ALA A 168 10.89 2.93 -25.89
N LEU A 169 10.74 3.31 -24.62
CA LEU A 169 11.27 4.56 -24.04
C LEU A 169 12.69 4.44 -23.48
N GLY A 170 13.41 3.36 -23.77
CA GLY A 170 14.82 3.21 -23.36
C GLY A 170 15.04 2.99 -21.85
N GLY A 171 14.03 2.47 -21.13
CA GLY A 171 14.16 2.12 -19.71
C GLY A 171 13.77 3.21 -18.71
N VAL A 172 13.19 4.33 -19.16
CA VAL A 172 12.63 5.35 -18.26
C VAL A 172 11.30 4.86 -17.67
N ASP A 173 11.18 4.85 -16.35
CA ASP A 173 9.94 4.53 -15.65
C ASP A 173 9.04 5.78 -15.53
N LEU A 174 7.96 5.81 -16.31
CA LEU A 174 6.92 6.84 -16.28
C LEU A 174 5.60 6.32 -15.73
N SER A 175 5.60 5.15 -15.08
CA SER A 175 4.40 4.46 -14.61
C SER A 175 3.59 5.31 -13.63
N TRP A 176 4.25 6.00 -12.70
CA TRP A 176 3.61 6.89 -11.72
C TRP A 176 2.86 8.05 -12.39
N LEU A 177 3.45 8.65 -13.42
CA LEU A 177 2.87 9.78 -14.14
C LEU A 177 1.72 9.31 -15.03
N ALA A 178 1.94 8.24 -15.80
CA ALA A 178 0.93 7.62 -16.64
C ALA A 178 -0.29 7.19 -15.81
N GLY A 179 -0.06 6.51 -14.69
CA GLY A 179 -1.11 6.10 -13.76
C GLY A 179 -1.90 7.30 -13.24
N THR A 180 -1.23 8.32 -12.71
CA THR A 180 -1.89 9.51 -12.15
C THR A 180 -2.73 10.25 -13.20
N VAL A 181 -2.18 10.47 -14.40
CA VAL A 181 -2.86 11.19 -15.48
C VAL A 181 -4.05 10.39 -16.00
N VAL A 182 -3.92 9.07 -16.19
CA VAL A 182 -5.01 8.21 -16.66
C VAL A 182 -6.10 8.10 -15.61
N ALA A 183 -5.76 7.81 -14.34
CA ALA A 183 -6.72 7.73 -13.24
C ALA A 183 -7.52 9.03 -13.10
N GLY A 184 -6.83 10.17 -13.00
CA GLY A 184 -7.47 11.46 -12.79
C GLY A 184 -8.28 11.92 -14.01
N GLY A 185 -7.68 11.87 -15.20
CA GLY A 185 -8.30 12.31 -16.44
C GLY A 185 -9.53 11.47 -16.79
N LEU A 186 -9.41 10.14 -16.75
CA LEU A 186 -10.52 9.24 -17.07
C LEU A 186 -11.67 9.38 -16.07
N TYR A 187 -11.35 9.50 -14.78
CA TYR A 187 -12.38 9.69 -13.77
C TYR A 187 -13.13 11.01 -13.94
N LEU A 188 -12.44 12.11 -14.29
CA LEU A 188 -13.07 13.39 -14.61
C LEU A 188 -13.99 13.28 -15.83
N LEU A 189 -13.53 12.62 -16.89
CA LEU A 189 -14.31 12.45 -18.11
C LEU A 189 -15.58 11.63 -17.84
N LEU A 190 -15.46 10.49 -17.17
CA LEU A 190 -16.60 9.61 -16.86
C LEU A 190 -17.58 10.28 -15.90
N SER A 191 -17.08 10.93 -14.84
CA SER A 191 -17.94 11.64 -13.88
C SER A 191 -18.65 12.85 -14.46
N SER A 192 -18.05 13.53 -15.44
CA SER A 192 -18.68 14.66 -16.14
C SER A 192 -19.80 14.21 -17.08
N ARG A 193 -19.64 13.07 -17.77
CA ARG A 193 -20.70 12.49 -18.62
C ARG A 193 -21.95 12.13 -17.83
N ARG A 194 -21.78 11.55 -16.64
CA ARG A 194 -22.91 11.19 -15.76
C ARG A 194 -23.71 12.41 -15.28
N LYS A 195 -23.06 13.54 -15.02
CA LYS A 195 -23.74 14.79 -14.64
C LYS A 195 -24.62 15.33 -15.78
N GLY A 196 -24.20 15.16 -17.04
CA GLY A 196 -24.97 15.60 -18.21
C GLY A 196 -26.15 14.72 -18.58
N THR A 197 -26.23 13.48 -18.08
CA THR A 197 -27.37 12.56 -18.32
C THR A 197 -28.49 12.72 -17.30
N LEU A 198 -28.25 13.42 -16.19
CA LEU A 198 -29.21 13.63 -15.09
C LEU A 198 -29.74 15.08 -15.03
N ALA A 199 -29.49 15.88 -16.08
CA ALA A 199 -29.99 17.23 -16.25
C ALA A 199 -30.93 17.28 -17.46
#